data_AF-A0A2E9MC94-F1
#
_entry.id   AF-A0A2E9MC94-F1
#
_cell.length_a   1.000
_cell.length_b   1.000
_cell.length_c   1.000
_cell.angle_alpha   90.00
_cell.angle_beta   90.00
_cell.angle_gamma   90.00
#
_symmetry.space_group_name_H-M   'P 1'
#
loop_
_entity.id
_entity.type
_entity.pdbx_description
1 polymer ?
#
loop_
_entity_poly.entity_id
_entity_poly.type
_entity_poly.pdbx_seq_one_letter_code
_entity_poly.pdbx_strand_id
1 'polypeptide(L)'
;LGLGFPPDFPTWGRLLFDGTNFIQITPSRVIWPGVFIALTVLSVNYIKPHPPNICCEPYHDMYDPVSMPAPARSSDELSPKHPYLAALAPDALVDEQHLREYQACYYGMVTEVDDNLGRLFAALEDSGQWEDTLIIFSADHAEHLGDHYLTGKGQLYDGGMRIPYVVRDPRPAADVTRGQVLDTFVEAIDSAPTIMQWLGEPIPDRFQGKSVLPVLHGLSSSHKQRINYEFDYRQGAFAAGAQDPDEHLMWVLRDERHKLVHFADPNMPPLLFDLERDPQELNNVADEGSYAETLLKMTQQLLQWRMRHEDQRAEHWAQTLR
;
A
#
# COMPACT_ATOMS: atom_id res chain seq x y z
N LEU A 1 7.85 33.88 5.84
CA LEU A 1 8.82 34.95 5.54
C LEU A 1 9.21 34.84 4.08
N GLY A 2 8.50 35.57 3.23
CA GLY A 2 8.78 35.62 1.80
C GLY A 2 9.59 36.87 1.48
N LEU A 3 10.69 36.69 0.75
CA LEU A 3 11.30 37.69 -0.13
C LEU A 3 12.08 36.91 -1.19
N GLY A 4 11.66 36.99 -2.46
CA GLY A 4 12.58 36.79 -3.59
C GLY A 4 12.30 35.73 -4.66
N PHE A 5 11.14 35.06 -4.71
CA PHE A 5 10.87 34.13 -5.81
C PHE A 5 10.03 34.77 -6.94
N PRO A 6 10.44 34.62 -8.22
CA PRO A 6 9.67 35.05 -9.38
C PRO A 6 8.25 34.45 -9.40
N PRO A 7 7.27 35.08 -10.07
CA PRO A 7 5.87 34.65 -10.11
C PRO A 7 5.63 33.23 -10.67
N ASP A 8 6.65 32.62 -11.28
CA ASP A 8 6.57 31.31 -11.95
C ASP A 8 7.10 30.15 -11.07
N PHE A 9 7.44 30.42 -9.80
CA PHE A 9 7.88 29.41 -8.85
C PHE A 9 6.72 28.85 -8.01
N PRO A 10 6.58 27.51 -7.87
CA PRO A 10 5.55 26.91 -7.05
C PRO A 10 5.86 27.18 -5.57
N THR A 11 5.18 28.17 -4.99
CA THR A 11 5.19 28.40 -3.55
C THR A 11 4.05 27.59 -2.92
N TRP A 12 4.21 27.17 -1.66
CA TRP A 12 3.14 26.47 -0.91
C TRP A 12 1.79 27.21 -0.93
N GLY A 13 1.81 28.55 -0.97
CA GLY A 13 0.59 29.36 -1.12
C GLY A 13 -0.07 29.21 -2.51
N ARG A 14 0.72 29.01 -3.57
CA ARG A 14 0.21 28.71 -4.92
C ARG A 14 -0.29 27.28 -5.02
N LEU A 15 0.33 26.33 -4.31
CA LEU A 15 -0.12 24.93 -4.25
C LEU A 15 -1.49 24.78 -3.57
N LEU A 16 -1.74 25.57 -2.52
CA LEU A 16 -3.06 25.66 -1.89
C LEU A 16 -4.09 26.38 -2.78
N PHE A 17 -3.68 27.41 -3.51
CA PHE A 17 -4.53 28.13 -4.48
C PHE A 17 -4.90 27.24 -5.68
N ASP A 18 -3.93 26.56 -6.28
CA ASP A 18 -4.11 25.64 -7.41
C ASP A 18 -4.76 24.33 -6.96
N GLY A 19 -4.67 23.99 -5.67
CA GLY A 19 -5.41 22.89 -5.05
C GLY A 19 -6.92 23.00 -5.28
N THR A 20 -7.48 24.20 -5.46
CA THR A 20 -8.89 24.36 -5.85
C THR A 20 -9.24 23.73 -7.20
N ASN A 21 -8.26 23.50 -8.09
CA ASN A 21 -8.44 22.81 -9.37
C ASN A 21 -8.26 21.28 -9.28
N PHE A 22 -7.68 20.78 -8.18
CA PHE A 22 -7.47 19.34 -7.93
C PHE A 22 -8.34 18.79 -6.79
N ILE A 23 -8.99 19.67 -6.04
CA ILE A 23 -9.97 19.36 -5.01
C ILE A 23 -11.31 19.13 -5.71
N GLN A 24 -11.65 17.85 -5.90
CA GLN A 24 -12.97 17.46 -6.41
C GLN A 24 -13.99 17.49 -5.25
N ILE A 25 -14.47 18.69 -4.87
CA ILE A 25 -15.59 18.80 -3.93
C ILE A 25 -16.83 18.26 -4.63
N THR A 26 -17.27 17.08 -4.23
CA THR A 26 -18.55 16.52 -4.66
C THR A 26 -19.55 16.75 -3.53
N PRO A 27 -20.38 17.81 -3.56
CA PRO A 27 -21.35 18.04 -2.51
C PRO A 27 -22.43 16.95 -2.59
N SER A 28 -22.47 16.02 -1.63
CA SER A 28 -23.42 14.91 -1.69
C SER A 28 -24.79 15.22 -1.06
N ARG A 29 -24.97 16.28 -0.25
CA ARG A 29 -26.31 16.65 0.27
C ARG A 29 -26.49 18.17 0.47
N VAL A 30 -27.52 18.72 -0.19
CA VAL A 30 -28.04 20.08 0.00
C VAL A 30 -29.48 19.97 0.48
N ILE A 31 -29.82 20.48 1.67
CA ILE A 31 -31.21 20.78 2.02
C ILE A 31 -31.27 22.10 2.81
N TRP A 32 -32.07 23.05 2.26
CA TRP A 32 -32.63 24.28 2.88
C TRP A 32 -31.78 25.57 2.90
N PRO A 33 -32.40 26.77 2.71
CA PRO A 33 -31.67 28.01 2.51
C PRO A 33 -31.07 28.51 3.83
N GLY A 34 -29.74 28.55 3.88
CA GLY A 34 -28.99 29.18 4.98
C GLY A 34 -27.93 28.30 5.64
N VAL A 35 -27.82 27.01 5.31
CA VAL A 35 -26.78 26.13 5.86
C VAL A 35 -26.09 25.37 4.71
N PHE A 36 -24.78 25.58 4.57
CA PHE A 36 -23.94 24.81 3.65
C PHE A 36 -23.24 23.71 4.46
N ILE A 37 -23.68 22.46 4.31
CA ILE A 37 -22.98 21.28 4.83
C ILE A 37 -22.37 20.59 3.62
N ALA A 38 -21.07 20.78 3.38
CA ALA A 38 -20.36 20.00 2.37
C ALA A 38 -19.69 18.80 3.02
N LEU A 39 -20.26 17.62 2.77
CA LEU A 39 -19.53 16.38 2.99
C LEU A 39 -18.36 16.36 2.00
N THR A 40 -17.14 16.52 2.50
CA THR A 40 -15.95 16.62 1.65
C THR A 40 -15.02 15.46 1.97
N VAL A 41 -14.79 14.58 0.99
CA VAL A 41 -13.65 13.66 1.03
C VAL A 41 -12.50 14.38 0.35
N LEU A 42 -11.45 14.67 1.10
CA LEU A 42 -10.21 15.25 0.57
C LEU A 42 -9.15 14.16 0.48
N SER A 43 -8.62 13.93 -0.73
CA SER A 43 -7.46 13.07 -0.97
C SER A 43 -6.23 13.94 -1.19
N VAL A 44 -5.26 13.87 -0.27
CA VAL A 44 -3.98 14.56 -0.37
C VAL A 44 -2.91 13.53 -0.71
N ASN A 45 -2.33 13.63 -1.91
CA ASN A 45 -1.39 12.66 -2.44
C ASN A 45 0.00 13.29 -2.55
N TYR A 46 0.88 12.96 -1.61
CA TYR A 46 2.29 13.35 -1.69
C TYR A 46 3.01 12.42 -2.66
N ILE A 47 3.82 13.00 -3.56
CA ILE A 47 4.68 12.21 -4.44
C ILE A 47 5.91 11.69 -3.69
N LYS A 48 6.47 12.48 -2.76
CA LYS A 48 7.58 12.05 -1.92
C LYS A 48 7.12 10.91 -1.00
N PRO A 49 7.96 9.88 -0.75
CA PRO A 49 9.39 9.77 -1.07
C PRO A 49 9.71 9.12 -2.43
N HIS A 50 8.80 9.15 -3.42
CA HIS A 50 9.09 8.61 -4.76
C HIS A 50 10.30 9.31 -5.41
N PRO A 51 11.07 8.58 -6.26
CA PRO A 51 12.12 9.16 -7.07
C PRO A 51 11.69 10.41 -7.87
N PRO A 52 12.58 11.37 -8.14
CA PRO A 52 14.01 11.35 -7.85
C PRO A 52 14.33 11.50 -6.36
N ASN A 53 15.36 10.77 -5.93
CA ASN A 53 15.85 10.77 -4.54
C ASN A 53 16.71 11.99 -4.30
N ILE A 54 16.01 13.08 -4.04
CA ILE A 54 16.56 14.39 -3.70
C ILE A 54 15.67 14.99 -2.62
N CYS A 55 16.27 15.64 -1.65
CA CYS A 55 15.57 16.43 -0.64
C CYS A 55 16.30 17.75 -0.40
N CYS A 56 15.58 18.73 0.12
CA CYS A 56 16.15 20.05 0.43
C CYS A 56 16.84 20.06 1.80
N GLU A 57 17.61 21.11 2.10
CA GLU A 57 18.09 21.35 3.47
C GLU A 57 16.89 21.63 4.40
N PRO A 58 16.85 21.05 5.62
CA PRO A 58 17.89 20.25 6.28
C PRO A 58 17.76 18.73 6.08
N TYR A 59 16.81 18.26 5.28
CA TYR A 59 16.50 16.83 5.17
C TYR A 59 17.58 16.04 4.43
N HIS A 60 18.32 16.68 3.53
CA HIS A 60 19.35 16.03 2.69
C HIS A 60 20.53 15.41 3.44
N ASP A 61 20.83 15.90 4.64
CA ASP A 61 21.96 15.51 5.47
C ASP A 61 21.53 15.14 6.90
N MET A 62 20.22 15.02 7.13
CA MET A 62 19.64 14.67 8.43
C MET A 62 20.00 13.25 8.88
N TYR A 63 20.22 12.35 7.92
CA TYR A 63 20.52 10.94 8.16
C TYR A 63 21.93 10.61 7.69
N ASP A 64 22.75 10.03 8.56
CA ASP A 64 24.08 9.53 8.22
C ASP A 64 23.95 8.21 7.43
N PRO A 65 24.42 8.13 6.17
CA PRO A 65 24.42 6.90 5.38
C PRO A 65 25.06 5.71 6.12
N VAL A 66 26.10 5.93 6.94
CA VAL A 66 26.77 4.83 7.66
C VAL A 66 25.85 4.16 8.68
N SER A 67 24.84 4.90 9.16
CA SER A 67 23.87 4.44 10.15
C SER A 67 22.61 3.79 9.56
N MET A 68 22.48 3.74 8.23
CA MET A 68 21.32 3.13 7.58
C MET A 68 21.26 1.61 7.81
N PRO A 69 20.05 1.05 7.97
CA PRO A 69 19.89 -0.37 8.26
C PRO A 69 20.37 -1.23 7.08
N ALA A 70 20.95 -2.39 7.41
CA ALA A 70 21.30 -3.36 6.39
C ALA A 70 20.02 -3.93 5.74
N PRO A 71 20.00 -4.07 4.40
CA PRO A 71 18.87 -4.68 3.73
C PRO A 71 18.74 -6.18 4.04
N ALA A 72 17.52 -6.69 4.01
CA ALA A 72 17.19 -8.11 4.08
C ALA A 72 17.46 -8.77 2.72
N ARG A 73 18.59 -9.47 2.59
CA ARG A 73 18.99 -10.14 1.34
C ARG A 73 20.03 -11.23 1.56
N SER A 74 20.14 -12.17 0.63
CA SER A 74 21.09 -13.28 0.62
C SER A 74 21.90 -13.33 -0.66
N SER A 75 23.20 -13.68 -0.59
CA SER A 75 24.03 -13.85 -1.79
C SER A 75 23.49 -14.89 -2.77
N ASP A 76 22.66 -15.83 -2.30
CA ASP A 76 22.03 -16.85 -3.16
C ASP A 76 21.02 -16.23 -4.15
N GLU A 77 20.48 -15.05 -3.84
CA GLU A 77 19.55 -14.31 -4.71
C GLU A 77 20.23 -13.70 -5.93
N LEU A 78 21.57 -13.57 -5.93
CA LEU A 78 22.34 -13.10 -7.09
C LEU A 78 22.42 -14.15 -8.21
N SER A 79 22.01 -15.39 -7.95
CA SER A 79 21.95 -16.46 -8.95
C SER A 79 20.67 -17.29 -8.75
N PRO A 80 19.50 -16.66 -8.91
CA PRO A 80 18.24 -17.29 -8.58
C PRO A 80 17.91 -18.39 -9.59
N LYS A 81 17.40 -19.51 -9.10
CA LYS A 81 16.98 -20.64 -9.95
C LYS A 81 15.61 -20.42 -10.59
N HIS A 82 14.76 -19.60 -9.97
CA HIS A 82 13.41 -19.34 -10.43
C HIS A 82 13.42 -18.38 -11.63
N PRO A 83 12.75 -18.69 -12.76
CA PRO A 83 12.83 -17.86 -13.96
C PRO A 83 12.35 -16.41 -13.74
N TYR A 84 11.26 -16.21 -12.99
CA TYR A 84 10.79 -14.86 -12.63
C TYR A 84 11.83 -14.06 -11.83
N LEU A 85 12.48 -14.69 -10.84
CA LEU A 85 13.48 -14.04 -10.01
C LEU A 85 14.75 -13.71 -10.82
N ALA A 86 15.12 -14.57 -11.76
CA ALA A 86 16.23 -14.29 -12.68
C ALA A 86 15.94 -13.08 -13.58
N ALA A 87 14.67 -12.89 -13.98
CA ALA A 87 14.25 -11.74 -14.78
C ALA A 87 14.20 -10.42 -13.99
N LEU A 88 14.13 -10.47 -12.65
CA LEU A 88 14.19 -9.26 -11.80
C LEU A 88 15.56 -8.55 -11.89
N ALA A 89 16.61 -9.26 -12.32
CA ALA A 89 17.97 -8.73 -12.50
C ALA A 89 18.47 -7.89 -11.30
N PRO A 90 18.76 -8.53 -10.15
CA PRO A 90 19.11 -7.87 -8.87
C PRO A 90 20.40 -7.01 -8.85
N ASP A 91 20.98 -6.63 -9.99
CA ASP A 91 22.32 -6.00 -10.03
C ASP A 91 22.35 -4.50 -9.70
N ALA A 92 21.20 -3.86 -9.43
CA ALA A 92 21.11 -2.40 -9.32
C ALA A 92 21.79 -1.80 -8.06
N LEU A 93 22.11 -2.60 -7.02
CA LEU A 93 22.56 -2.10 -5.72
C LEU A 93 23.61 -2.98 -5.02
N VAL A 94 24.60 -3.47 -5.77
CA VAL A 94 25.75 -4.18 -5.17
C VAL A 94 26.71 -3.21 -4.46
N ASP A 95 26.71 -1.93 -4.86
CA ASP A 95 27.48 -0.88 -4.18
C ASP A 95 26.82 -0.46 -2.86
N GLU A 96 27.39 -0.94 -1.76
CA GLU A 96 26.95 -0.65 -0.39
C GLU A 96 26.92 0.85 -0.07
N GLN A 97 27.90 1.61 -0.56
CA GLN A 97 27.95 3.04 -0.26
C GLN A 97 26.78 3.74 -0.96
N HIS A 98 26.57 3.44 -2.23
CA HIS A 98 25.47 4.02 -3.00
C HIS A 98 24.10 3.67 -2.39
N LEU A 99 23.90 2.41 -1.97
CA LEU A 99 22.68 1.99 -1.28
C LEU A 99 22.43 2.79 0.00
N ARG A 100 23.45 2.96 0.84
CA ARG A 100 23.32 3.69 2.10
C ARG A 100 22.99 5.16 1.89
N GLU A 101 23.60 5.79 0.88
CA GLU A 101 23.29 7.17 0.50
C GLU A 101 21.84 7.28 -0.02
N TYR A 102 21.40 6.30 -0.82
CA TYR A 102 20.02 6.19 -1.29
C TYR A 102 19.02 6.09 -0.12
N GLN A 103 19.28 5.20 0.84
CA GLN A 103 18.45 4.99 2.02
C GLN A 103 18.37 6.25 2.89
N ALA A 104 19.50 6.91 3.15
CA ALA A 104 19.56 8.15 3.91
C ALA A 104 18.73 9.26 3.26
N CYS A 105 18.85 9.43 1.94
CA CYS A 105 18.04 10.40 1.21
C CYS A 105 16.54 10.04 1.23
N TYR A 106 16.18 8.75 1.13
CA TYR A 106 14.79 8.31 1.25
C TYR A 106 14.21 8.66 2.63
N TYR A 107 14.97 8.42 3.70
CA TYR A 107 14.55 8.75 5.07
C TYR A 107 14.39 10.27 5.24
N GLY A 108 15.30 11.07 4.66
CA GLY A 108 15.16 12.53 4.60
C GLY A 108 13.84 12.98 3.95
N MET A 109 13.48 12.39 2.81
CA MET A 109 12.21 12.68 2.14
C MET A 109 10.98 12.26 2.96
N VAL A 110 11.06 11.16 3.71
CA VAL A 110 9.97 10.74 4.62
C VAL A 110 9.77 11.77 5.72
N THR A 111 10.85 12.26 6.32
CA THR A 111 10.76 13.31 7.36
C THR A 111 10.24 14.63 6.83
N GLU A 112 10.61 15.01 5.60
CA GLU A 112 10.02 16.17 4.92
C GLU A 112 8.50 16.02 4.76
N VAL A 113 8.00 14.81 4.44
CA VAL A 113 6.57 14.53 4.38
C VAL A 113 5.94 14.62 5.77
N ASP A 114 6.56 14.06 6.80
CA ASP A 114 6.08 14.09 8.19
C ASP A 114 5.91 15.54 8.71
N ASP A 115 6.90 16.40 8.51
CA ASP A 115 6.82 17.83 8.89
C ASP A 115 5.66 18.55 8.18
N ASN A 116 5.40 18.22 6.91
CA ASN A 116 4.28 18.79 6.16
C ASN A 116 2.92 18.23 6.61
N LEU A 117 2.85 16.96 7.03
CA LEU A 117 1.66 16.40 7.66
C LEU A 117 1.39 17.08 9.01
N GLY A 118 2.43 17.37 9.80
CA GLY A 118 2.30 18.15 11.04
C GLY A 118 1.65 19.52 10.81
N ARG A 119 2.03 20.21 9.73
CA ARG A 119 1.40 21.49 9.33
C ARG A 119 -0.07 21.32 8.92
N LEU A 120 -0.40 20.24 8.22
CA LEU A 120 -1.78 19.92 7.84
C LEU A 120 -2.64 19.65 9.09
N PHE A 121 -2.15 18.86 10.04
CA PHE A 121 -2.88 18.55 11.27
C PHE A 121 -3.06 19.78 12.15
N ALA A 122 -2.03 20.61 12.31
CA ALA A 122 -2.15 21.89 13.01
C ALA A 122 -3.23 22.80 12.40
N ALA A 123 -3.33 22.86 11.07
CA ALA A 123 -4.38 23.63 10.39
C ALA A 123 -5.79 23.07 10.64
N LEU A 124 -5.94 21.74 10.74
CA LEU A 124 -7.21 21.11 11.13
C LEU A 124 -7.59 21.43 12.58
N GLU A 125 -6.62 21.44 13.49
CA GLU A 125 -6.83 21.84 14.90
C GLU A 125 -7.21 23.32 15.01
N ASP A 126 -6.44 24.22 14.39
CA ASP A 126 -6.67 25.67 14.43
C ASP A 126 -8.03 26.09 13.84
N SER A 127 -8.53 25.32 12.86
CA SER A 127 -9.85 25.54 12.26
C SER A 127 -11.00 24.86 13.00
N GLY A 128 -10.71 24.11 14.07
CA GLY A 128 -11.71 23.35 14.84
C GLY A 128 -12.26 22.12 14.13
N GLN A 129 -11.66 21.71 13.01
CA GLN A 129 -12.09 20.55 12.22
C GLN A 129 -11.50 19.23 12.71
N TRP A 130 -10.50 19.26 13.59
CA TRP A 130 -9.87 18.06 14.14
C TRP A 130 -10.90 17.07 14.71
N GLU A 131 -11.85 17.52 15.53
CA GLU A 131 -12.85 16.64 16.16
C GLU A 131 -13.98 16.19 15.22
N ASP A 132 -13.99 16.63 13.95
CA ASP A 132 -15.01 16.28 12.95
C ASP A 132 -14.39 15.66 11.67
N THR A 133 -13.13 15.24 11.73
CA THR A 133 -12.41 14.70 10.57
C THR A 133 -11.92 13.28 10.81
N LEU A 134 -12.40 12.31 10.01
CA LEU A 134 -11.75 11.01 9.84
C LEU A 134 -10.45 11.20 9.05
N ILE A 135 -9.35 10.70 9.60
CA ILE A 135 -8.05 10.70 8.90
C ILE A 135 -7.66 9.25 8.63
N ILE A 136 -7.37 8.94 7.36
CA ILE A 136 -6.73 7.69 6.94
C ILE A 136 -5.42 8.09 6.26
N PHE A 137 -4.30 7.66 6.85
CA PHE A 137 -2.98 7.81 6.26
C PHE A 137 -2.51 6.46 5.74
N SER A 138 -2.03 6.43 4.50
CA SER A 138 -1.60 5.23 3.81
C SER A 138 -0.58 5.58 2.72
N ALA A 139 0.12 4.57 2.21
CA ALA A 139 0.86 4.66 0.95
C ALA A 139 0.13 3.88 -0.17
N ASP A 140 0.53 4.09 -1.42
CA ASP A 140 0.05 3.31 -2.57
C ASP A 140 0.80 1.98 -2.72
N HIS A 141 2.09 1.98 -2.37
CA HIS A 141 2.95 0.81 -2.28
C HIS A 141 4.11 1.08 -1.31
N ALA A 142 4.95 0.07 -1.05
CA ALA A 142 6.18 0.22 -0.28
C ALA A 142 7.41 0.29 -1.21
N GLU A 143 8.61 0.29 -0.63
CA GLU A 143 9.87 0.45 -1.35
C GLU A 143 10.87 -0.56 -0.80
N HIS A 144 11.52 -1.33 -1.68
CA HIS A 144 12.45 -2.38 -1.28
C HIS A 144 13.70 -1.84 -0.57
N LEU A 145 14.17 -0.63 -0.89
CA LEU A 145 15.33 -0.01 -0.25
C LEU A 145 16.57 -0.94 -0.15
N GLY A 146 16.78 -1.79 -1.16
CA GLY A 146 17.89 -2.74 -1.24
C GLY A 146 17.57 -4.15 -0.74
N ASP A 147 16.43 -4.38 -0.09
CA ASP A 147 15.94 -5.73 0.24
C ASP A 147 15.84 -6.57 -1.03
N HIS A 148 16.27 -7.83 -0.96
CA HIS A 148 16.38 -8.74 -2.10
C HIS A 148 17.25 -8.20 -3.26
N TYR A 149 18.13 -7.23 -2.99
CA TYR A 149 18.86 -6.45 -3.99
C TYR A 149 17.96 -5.66 -4.97
N LEU A 150 16.73 -5.36 -4.56
CA LEU A 150 15.75 -4.63 -5.37
C LEU A 150 15.61 -3.18 -4.91
N THR A 151 15.17 -2.35 -5.85
CA THR A 151 14.58 -1.03 -5.59
C THR A 151 13.20 -0.96 -6.24
N GLY A 152 12.44 0.05 -5.87
CA GLY A 152 11.12 0.28 -6.38
C GLY A 152 10.10 -0.59 -5.67
N LYS A 153 9.10 -0.99 -6.46
CA LYS A 153 7.81 -1.46 -5.98
C LYS A 153 7.31 -2.63 -6.80
N GLY A 154 6.15 -3.16 -6.38
CA GLY A 154 5.31 -3.97 -7.26
C GLY A 154 5.94 -5.31 -7.58
N GLN A 155 6.45 -5.99 -6.55
CA GLN A 155 7.00 -7.32 -6.68
C GLN A 155 6.26 -8.27 -5.75
N LEU A 156 6.80 -9.48 -5.61
CA LEU A 156 6.23 -10.50 -4.77
C LEU A 156 6.58 -10.36 -3.29
N TYR A 157 7.52 -9.50 -2.88
CA TYR A 157 7.95 -9.39 -1.47
C TYR A 157 7.17 -8.33 -0.68
N ASP A 158 7.04 -8.54 0.63
CA ASP A 158 6.35 -7.63 1.54
C ASP A 158 7.02 -6.25 1.58
N GLY A 159 8.35 -6.17 1.44
CA GLY A 159 9.07 -4.89 1.41
C GLY A 159 8.59 -3.92 0.31
N GLY A 160 8.01 -4.43 -0.77
CA GLY A 160 7.45 -3.62 -1.86
C GLY A 160 5.93 -3.38 -1.77
N MET A 161 5.22 -4.06 -0.87
CA MET A 161 3.75 -4.12 -0.85
C MET A 161 3.11 -3.83 0.52
N ARG A 162 3.83 -4.03 1.63
CA ARG A 162 3.34 -3.79 2.99
C ARG A 162 3.48 -2.31 3.32
N ILE A 163 2.35 -1.61 3.28
CA ILE A 163 2.25 -0.17 3.49
C ILE A 163 1.88 0.21 4.92
N PRO A 164 2.23 1.43 5.38
CA PRO A 164 1.62 2.00 6.58
C PRO A 164 0.12 2.18 6.36
N TYR A 165 -0.69 1.95 7.40
CA TYR A 165 -2.12 2.22 7.39
C TYR A 165 -2.56 2.70 8.78
N VAL A 166 -2.74 4.01 8.93
CA VAL A 166 -3.09 4.65 10.20
C VAL A 166 -4.47 5.29 10.07
N VAL A 167 -5.37 4.98 11.01
CA VAL A 167 -6.72 5.55 11.03
C VAL A 167 -6.97 6.28 12.33
N ARG A 168 -7.37 7.55 12.24
CA ARG A 168 -7.93 8.34 13.34
C ARG A 168 -9.40 8.60 13.08
N ASP A 169 -10.26 7.84 13.76
CA ASP A 169 -11.69 8.16 13.85
C ASP A 169 -11.91 9.12 15.04
N PRO A 170 -12.41 10.35 14.84
CA PRO A 170 -12.63 11.30 15.92
C PRO A 170 -13.73 10.88 16.90
N ARG A 171 -14.60 9.94 16.50
CA ARG A 171 -15.79 9.59 17.31
C ARG A 171 -15.41 8.85 18.59
N PRO A 172 -16.14 9.05 19.70
CA PRO A 172 -15.88 8.37 20.98
C PRO A 172 -15.89 6.83 20.90
N ALA A 173 -16.61 6.26 19.94
CA ALA A 173 -16.65 4.81 19.73
C ALA A 173 -15.25 4.22 19.44
N ALA A 174 -14.32 5.02 18.91
CA ALA A 174 -12.95 4.59 18.64
C ALA A 174 -11.98 4.79 19.83
N ASP A 175 -12.43 5.38 20.95
CA ASP A 175 -11.58 5.65 22.12
C ASP A 175 -10.93 4.36 22.67
N VAL A 176 -11.63 3.24 22.54
CA VAL A 176 -11.18 1.92 23.03
C VAL A 176 -9.95 1.37 22.31
N THR A 177 -9.63 1.85 21.10
CA THR A 177 -8.43 1.42 20.34
C THR A 177 -7.45 2.55 20.06
N ARG A 178 -7.64 3.77 20.60
CA ARG A 178 -6.70 4.87 20.36
C ARG A 178 -5.31 4.53 20.86
N GLY A 179 -4.30 4.84 20.05
CA GLY A 179 -2.89 4.59 20.37
C GLY A 179 -2.47 3.12 20.30
N GLN A 180 -3.34 2.21 19.84
CA GLN A 180 -3.01 0.80 19.70
C GLN A 180 -2.47 0.48 18.31
N VAL A 181 -1.61 -0.53 18.24
CA VAL A 181 -1.25 -1.23 17.01
C VAL A 181 -2.14 -2.46 16.91
N LEU A 182 -3.00 -2.48 15.90
CA LEU A 182 -3.93 -3.59 15.67
C LEU A 182 -3.30 -4.56 14.68
N ASP A 183 -2.90 -5.74 15.17
CA ASP A 183 -2.30 -6.79 14.35
C ASP A 183 -3.38 -7.60 13.63
N THR A 184 -3.93 -7.01 12.57
CA THR A 184 -4.89 -7.65 11.66
C THR A 184 -4.58 -7.28 10.23
N PHE A 185 -4.92 -8.18 9.31
CA PHE A 185 -4.82 -7.89 7.89
C PHE A 185 -5.78 -6.78 7.47
N VAL A 186 -5.27 -5.81 6.71
CA VAL A 186 -5.98 -4.72 6.05
C VAL A 186 -5.45 -4.62 4.62
N GLU A 187 -6.32 -4.32 3.66
CA GLU A 187 -5.94 -4.07 2.27
C GLU A 187 -6.26 -2.62 1.90
N ALA A 188 -5.52 -2.01 0.96
CA ALA A 188 -5.77 -0.63 0.54
C ALA A 188 -7.23 -0.37 0.11
N ILE A 189 -7.88 -1.39 -0.49
CA ILE A 189 -9.29 -1.37 -0.91
C ILE A 189 -10.29 -1.25 0.25
N ASP A 190 -9.85 -1.39 1.51
CA ASP A 190 -10.68 -1.23 2.71
C ASP A 190 -10.97 0.24 3.04
N SER A 191 -10.18 1.17 2.49
CA SER A 191 -10.37 2.61 2.72
C SER A 191 -11.75 3.08 2.28
N ALA A 192 -12.16 2.70 1.06
CA ALA A 192 -13.42 3.14 0.48
C ALA A 192 -14.67 2.68 1.27
N PRO A 193 -14.87 1.40 1.61
CA PRO A 193 -15.98 0.99 2.46
C PRO A 193 -15.89 1.54 3.88
N THR A 194 -14.69 1.78 4.43
CA THR A 194 -14.49 2.44 5.73
C THR A 194 -15.03 3.86 5.70
N ILE A 195 -14.66 4.65 4.68
CA ILE A 195 -15.14 6.02 4.50
C ILE A 195 -16.66 6.03 4.34
N MET A 196 -17.22 5.20 3.45
CA MET A 196 -18.68 5.12 3.23
C MET A 196 -19.44 4.81 4.53
N GLN A 197 -18.99 3.82 5.31
CA GLN A 197 -19.61 3.48 6.58
C GLN A 197 -19.44 4.59 7.62
N TRP A 198 -18.28 5.28 7.66
CA TRP A 198 -18.07 6.40 8.57
C TRP A 198 -19.04 7.55 8.29
N LEU A 199 -19.27 7.83 7.01
CA LEU A 199 -20.23 8.82 6.51
C LEU A 199 -21.70 8.40 6.67
N GLY A 200 -21.98 7.16 7.05
CA GLY A 200 -23.34 6.62 7.14
C GLY A 200 -24.00 6.38 5.77
N GLU A 201 -23.20 6.28 4.70
CA GLU A 201 -23.68 6.02 3.35
C GLU A 201 -23.64 4.51 3.03
N PRO A 202 -24.53 4.00 2.15
CA PRO A 202 -24.54 2.60 1.78
C PRO A 202 -23.27 2.20 1.03
N ILE A 203 -22.68 1.07 1.40
CA ILE A 203 -21.51 0.52 0.71
C ILE A 203 -21.98 -0.16 -0.57
N PRO A 204 -21.50 0.24 -1.77
CA PRO A 204 -21.88 -0.43 -3.01
C PRO A 204 -21.38 -1.88 -3.05
N ASP A 205 -22.22 -2.81 -3.54
CA ASP A 205 -21.89 -4.25 -3.64
C ASP A 205 -20.66 -4.56 -4.49
N ARG A 206 -20.23 -3.61 -5.34
CA ARG A 206 -18.99 -3.73 -6.14
C ARG A 206 -17.71 -3.58 -5.32
N PHE A 207 -17.77 -3.06 -4.10
CA PHE A 207 -16.60 -2.93 -3.24
C PHE A 207 -16.28 -4.29 -2.63
N GLN A 208 -15.06 -4.75 -2.88
CA GLN A 208 -14.55 -6.03 -2.36
C GLN A 208 -13.85 -5.86 -1.01
N GLY A 209 -13.45 -4.63 -0.68
CA GLY A 209 -12.92 -4.28 0.63
C GLY A 209 -13.98 -4.39 1.72
N LYS A 210 -13.52 -4.36 2.96
CA LYS A 210 -14.35 -4.35 4.17
C LYS A 210 -13.95 -3.16 5.02
N SER A 211 -14.93 -2.52 5.65
CA SER A 211 -14.67 -1.42 6.56
C SER A 211 -13.90 -1.88 7.80
N VAL A 212 -12.90 -1.11 8.22
CA VAL A 212 -12.13 -1.38 9.45
C VAL A 212 -12.78 -0.83 10.71
N LEU A 213 -13.86 -0.05 10.60
CA LEU A 213 -14.55 0.56 11.75
C LEU A 213 -14.95 -0.45 12.85
N PRO A 214 -15.45 -1.66 12.55
CA PRO A 214 -15.79 -2.63 13.60
C PRO A 214 -14.59 -2.99 14.49
N VAL A 215 -13.38 -3.06 13.94
CA VAL A 215 -12.16 -3.31 14.72
C VAL A 215 -11.79 -2.07 15.53
N LEU A 216 -11.84 -0.89 14.92
CA LEU A 216 -11.57 0.39 15.60
C LEU A 216 -12.53 0.68 16.76
N HIS A 217 -13.75 0.16 16.70
CA HIS A 217 -14.76 0.35 17.76
C HIS A 217 -14.78 -0.81 18.77
N GLY A 218 -13.82 -1.74 18.70
CA GLY A 218 -13.74 -2.89 19.60
C GLY A 218 -14.88 -3.90 19.43
N LEU A 219 -15.62 -3.86 18.31
CA LEU A 219 -16.72 -4.77 18.01
C LEU A 219 -16.23 -6.09 17.39
N SER A 220 -14.99 -6.12 16.90
CA SER A 220 -14.32 -7.33 16.40
C SER A 220 -12.83 -7.28 16.78
N SER A 221 -12.27 -8.45 17.12
CA SER A 221 -10.83 -8.61 17.38
C SER A 221 -10.01 -8.87 16.10
N SER A 222 -10.67 -9.11 14.96
CA SER A 222 -9.99 -9.36 13.67
C SER A 222 -10.78 -8.76 12.50
N HIS A 223 -10.08 -8.38 11.43
CA HIS A 223 -10.67 -7.85 10.20
C HIS A 223 -10.72 -8.88 9.08
N LYS A 224 -9.53 -9.35 8.67
CA LYS A 224 -9.32 -10.34 7.63
C LYS A 224 -8.33 -11.39 8.12
N GLN A 225 -8.48 -12.59 7.57
CA GLN A 225 -7.61 -13.73 7.89
C GLN A 225 -6.45 -13.86 6.88
N ARG A 226 -6.58 -13.21 5.72
CA ARG A 226 -5.65 -13.25 4.59
C ARG A 226 -5.75 -11.97 3.78
N ILE A 227 -4.70 -11.67 3.02
CA ILE A 227 -4.69 -10.62 1.99
C ILE A 227 -4.31 -11.19 0.64
N ASN A 228 -4.72 -10.48 -0.40
CA ASN A 228 -4.41 -10.79 -1.78
C ASN A 228 -3.91 -9.54 -2.49
N TYR A 229 -3.00 -9.73 -3.44
CA TYR A 229 -2.69 -8.70 -4.42
C TYR A 229 -2.31 -9.35 -5.74
N GLU A 230 -2.42 -8.56 -6.80
CA GLU A 230 -2.15 -8.94 -8.17
C GLU A 230 -1.05 -8.03 -8.72
N PHE A 231 -0.21 -8.60 -9.57
CA PHE A 231 0.76 -7.85 -10.34
C PHE A 231 0.71 -8.27 -11.81
N ASP A 232 0.45 -7.29 -12.68
CA ASP A 232 0.50 -7.43 -14.13
C ASP A 232 1.89 -7.00 -14.62
N TYR A 233 2.64 -7.97 -15.14
CA TYR A 233 3.99 -7.76 -15.66
C TYR A 233 4.06 -7.93 -17.19
N ARG A 234 2.95 -7.66 -17.89
CA ARG A 234 2.88 -7.63 -19.37
C ARG A 234 3.72 -6.53 -20.02
N GLN A 235 4.37 -5.67 -19.22
CA GLN A 235 5.25 -4.61 -19.71
C GLN A 235 6.66 -4.76 -19.15
N GLY A 236 7.65 -4.27 -19.91
CA GLY A 236 9.05 -4.27 -19.50
C GLY A 236 9.78 -5.59 -19.79
N ALA A 237 10.86 -5.85 -19.06
CA ALA A 237 11.74 -7.00 -19.28
C ALA A 237 11.00 -8.35 -19.11
N PHE A 238 9.98 -8.40 -18.25
CA PHE A 238 9.21 -9.62 -17.98
C PHE A 238 8.32 -10.08 -19.15
N ALA A 239 7.99 -9.20 -20.08
CA ALA A 239 7.20 -9.52 -21.27
C ALA A 239 8.08 -9.80 -22.51
N ALA A 240 9.40 -9.71 -22.39
CA ALA A 240 10.31 -9.91 -23.50
C ALA A 240 10.31 -11.39 -23.94
N GLY A 241 9.67 -11.67 -25.08
CA GLY A 241 9.53 -13.02 -25.62
C GLY A 241 8.17 -13.68 -25.36
N ALA A 242 7.27 -13.00 -24.65
CA ALA A 242 5.90 -13.40 -24.39
C ALA A 242 5.16 -13.74 -25.70
N GLN A 243 4.61 -14.95 -25.81
CA GLN A 243 3.71 -15.31 -26.91
C GLN A 243 2.26 -14.94 -26.59
N ASP A 244 1.86 -15.09 -25.33
CA ASP A 244 0.53 -14.75 -24.82
C ASP A 244 0.65 -13.73 -23.66
N PRO A 245 0.12 -12.50 -23.80
CA PRO A 245 0.12 -11.54 -22.71
C PRO A 245 -0.70 -12.01 -21.49
N ASP A 246 -1.68 -12.90 -21.65
CA ASP A 246 -2.51 -13.36 -20.53
C ASP A 246 -1.78 -14.31 -19.57
N GLU A 247 -0.62 -14.84 -19.98
CA GLU A 247 0.28 -15.63 -19.12
C GLU A 247 1.14 -14.75 -18.18
N HIS A 248 1.13 -13.43 -18.34
CA HIS A 248 2.02 -12.49 -17.64
C HIS A 248 1.35 -11.80 -16.44
N LEU A 249 0.67 -12.61 -15.64
CA LEU A 249 -0.02 -12.20 -14.43
C LEU A 249 0.47 -13.02 -13.23
N MET A 250 0.63 -12.35 -12.10
CA MET A 250 0.99 -12.98 -10.82
C MET A 250 -0.05 -12.63 -9.77
N TRP A 251 -0.39 -13.63 -8.96
CA TRP A 251 -1.28 -13.50 -7.83
C TRP A 251 -0.56 -13.90 -6.55
N VAL A 252 -0.75 -13.12 -5.51
CA VAL A 252 -0.23 -13.42 -4.18
C VAL A 252 -1.38 -13.62 -3.21
N LEU A 253 -1.30 -14.70 -2.44
CA LEU A 253 -2.14 -14.96 -1.28
C LEU A 253 -1.23 -15.05 -0.06
N ARG A 254 -1.50 -14.22 0.94
CA ARG A 254 -0.75 -14.23 2.21
C ARG A 254 -1.70 -14.46 3.38
N ASP A 255 -1.34 -15.39 4.26
CA ASP A 255 -1.89 -15.51 5.61
C ASP A 255 -0.83 -15.17 6.67
N GLU A 256 -1.13 -15.38 7.95
CA GLU A 256 -0.22 -15.04 9.06
C GLU A 256 1.12 -15.79 8.99
N ARG A 257 1.13 -16.99 8.40
CA ARG A 257 2.29 -17.88 8.43
C ARG A 257 2.90 -18.15 7.07
N HIS A 258 2.12 -18.11 6.01
CA HIS A 258 2.59 -18.47 4.68
C HIS A 258 2.19 -17.45 3.63
N LYS A 259 3.03 -17.36 2.60
CA LYS A 259 2.79 -16.54 1.42
C LYS A 259 2.99 -17.38 0.17
N LEU A 260 1.93 -17.48 -0.63
CA LEU A 260 1.92 -18.15 -1.92
C LEU A 260 1.98 -17.09 -3.02
N VAL A 261 2.87 -17.31 -3.98
CA VAL A 261 2.93 -16.59 -5.24
C VAL A 261 2.63 -17.58 -6.36
N HIS A 262 1.60 -17.29 -7.15
CA HIS A 262 1.18 -18.13 -8.26
C HIS A 262 1.16 -17.33 -9.55
N PHE A 263 1.73 -17.91 -10.60
CA PHE A 263 1.82 -17.30 -11.92
C PHE A 263 0.75 -17.85 -12.86
N ALA A 264 0.35 -17.05 -13.86
CA ALA A 264 -0.51 -17.52 -14.93
C ALA A 264 0.26 -18.35 -15.98
N ASP A 265 1.54 -18.05 -16.19
CA ASP A 265 2.43 -18.81 -17.08
C ASP A 265 2.59 -20.26 -16.57
N PRO A 266 2.23 -21.28 -17.38
CA PRO A 266 2.33 -22.68 -16.99
C PRO A 266 3.77 -23.18 -16.80
N ASN A 267 4.78 -22.44 -17.29
CA ASN A 267 6.20 -22.75 -17.13
C ASN A 267 6.83 -22.09 -15.90
N MET A 268 6.08 -21.23 -15.21
CA MET A 268 6.52 -20.59 -13.97
C MET A 268 6.04 -21.42 -12.77
N PRO A 269 6.94 -22.08 -12.02
CA PRO A 269 6.55 -22.78 -10.79
C PRO A 269 6.06 -21.78 -9.73
N PRO A 270 5.20 -22.19 -8.78
CA PRO A 270 4.81 -21.32 -7.69
C PRO A 270 5.98 -21.05 -6.73
N LEU A 271 5.92 -19.93 -6.02
CA LEU A 271 6.78 -19.68 -4.85
C LEU A 271 5.96 -19.81 -3.57
N LEU A 272 6.58 -20.35 -2.53
CA LEU A 272 5.99 -20.46 -1.21
C LEU A 272 7.02 -20.03 -0.16
N PHE A 273 6.61 -19.14 0.75
CA PHE A 273 7.44 -18.68 1.86
C PHE A 273 6.76 -19.04 3.20
N ASP A 274 7.56 -19.54 4.15
CA ASP A 274 7.14 -19.74 5.54
C ASP A 274 7.57 -18.53 6.37
N LEU A 275 6.66 -17.59 6.57
CA LEU A 275 6.88 -16.30 7.23
C LEU A 275 7.15 -16.42 8.75
N GLU A 276 6.80 -17.56 9.37
CA GLU A 276 7.12 -17.81 10.78
C GLU A 276 8.61 -18.14 10.93
N ARG A 277 9.19 -18.87 9.98
CA ARG A 277 10.61 -19.25 9.98
C ARG A 277 11.50 -18.25 9.25
N ASP A 278 10.96 -17.64 8.21
CA ASP A 278 11.64 -16.73 7.30
C ASP A 278 10.78 -15.50 7.02
N PRO A 279 10.67 -14.58 8.00
CA PRO A 279 9.90 -13.35 7.84
C PRO A 279 10.48 -12.39 6.79
N GLN A 280 11.70 -12.65 6.31
CA GLN A 280 12.38 -11.88 5.26
C GLN A 280 12.21 -12.51 3.88
N GLU A 281 11.47 -13.61 3.74
CA GLU A 281 11.11 -14.19 2.43
C GLU A 281 12.32 -14.58 1.56
N LEU A 282 13.44 -14.97 2.17
CA LEU A 282 14.68 -15.29 1.47
C LEU A 282 14.69 -16.71 0.87
N ASN A 283 13.85 -17.61 1.39
CA ASN A 283 13.86 -19.03 1.04
C ASN A 283 12.52 -19.47 0.46
N ASN A 284 12.53 -19.86 -0.81
CA ASN A 284 11.40 -20.53 -1.43
C ASN A 284 11.35 -22.01 -1.01
N VAL A 285 10.29 -22.40 -0.30
CA VAL A 285 10.06 -23.77 0.21
C VAL A 285 9.08 -24.57 -0.65
N ALA A 286 8.66 -24.08 -1.83
CA ALA A 286 7.64 -24.73 -2.65
C ALA A 286 8.00 -26.15 -3.11
N ASP A 287 9.29 -26.43 -3.33
CA ASP A 287 9.79 -27.75 -3.78
C ASP A 287 10.06 -28.72 -2.61
N GLU A 288 9.92 -28.27 -1.36
CA GLU A 288 10.12 -29.10 -0.20
C GLU A 288 8.89 -30.00 0.04
N GLY A 289 9.09 -31.31 0.00
CA GLY A 289 7.99 -32.29 0.15
C GLY A 289 7.17 -32.13 1.44
N SER A 290 7.75 -31.56 2.51
CA SER A 290 7.04 -31.24 3.75
C SER A 290 6.00 -30.12 3.61
N TYR A 291 6.12 -29.26 2.60
CA TYR A 291 5.19 -28.15 2.34
C TYR A 291 4.16 -28.44 1.24
N ALA A 292 4.16 -29.64 0.66
CA ALA A 292 3.24 -30.00 -0.43
C ALA A 292 1.75 -29.84 -0.07
N GLU A 293 1.35 -30.22 1.16
CA GLU A 293 -0.02 -30.02 1.63
C GLU A 293 -0.36 -28.53 1.79
N THR A 294 0.57 -27.73 2.33
CA THR A 294 0.42 -26.27 2.49
C THR A 294 0.28 -25.60 1.13
N LEU A 295 1.13 -25.94 0.17
CA LEU A 295 1.09 -25.43 -1.20
C LEU A 295 -0.27 -25.71 -1.84
N LEU A 296 -0.73 -26.97 -1.81
CA LEU A 296 -2.05 -27.35 -2.35
C LEU A 296 -3.19 -26.58 -1.68
N LYS A 297 -3.17 -26.48 -0.35
CA LYS A 297 -4.19 -25.77 0.43
C LYS A 297 -4.24 -24.29 0.06
N MET A 298 -3.10 -23.61 -0.03
CA MET A 298 -3.06 -22.19 -0.38
C MET A 298 -3.50 -21.95 -1.83
N THR A 299 -3.10 -22.82 -2.76
CA THR A 299 -3.56 -22.73 -4.16
C THR A 299 -5.07 -22.90 -4.27
N GLN A 300 -5.66 -23.85 -3.53
CA GLN A 300 -7.13 -24.00 -3.46
C GLN A 300 -7.80 -22.75 -2.87
N GLN A 301 -7.21 -22.13 -1.85
CA GLN A 301 -7.74 -20.91 -1.24
C GLN A 301 -7.68 -19.72 -2.19
N LEU A 302 -6.59 -19.57 -2.93
CA LEU A 302 -6.46 -18.52 -3.96
C LEU A 302 -7.52 -18.72 -5.05
N LEU A 303 -7.70 -19.96 -5.53
CA LEU A 303 -8.74 -20.28 -6.51
C LEU A 303 -10.15 -19.94 -5.98
N GLN A 304 -10.48 -20.36 -4.76
CA GLN A 304 -11.77 -20.04 -4.12
C GLN A 304 -11.96 -18.53 -3.95
N TRP A 305 -10.90 -17.80 -3.61
CA TRP A 305 -10.95 -16.35 -3.49
C TRP A 305 -11.25 -15.73 -4.86
N ARG A 306 -10.54 -16.12 -5.92
CA ARG A 306 -10.78 -15.60 -7.28
C ARG A 306 -12.22 -15.87 -7.73
N MET A 307 -12.72 -17.10 -7.58
CA MET A 307 -14.10 -17.45 -7.95
C MET A 307 -15.17 -16.59 -7.25
N ARG A 308 -14.89 -16.12 -6.02
CA ARG A 308 -15.81 -15.26 -5.24
C ARG A 308 -15.68 -13.77 -5.55
N HIS A 309 -14.57 -13.35 -6.16
CA HIS A 309 -14.21 -11.96 -6.39
C HIS A 309 -14.05 -11.62 -7.88
N GLU A 310 -14.39 -12.56 -8.77
CA GLU A 310 -14.71 -12.23 -10.16
C GLU A 310 -15.95 -11.34 -10.24
N ASP A 311 -16.14 -10.69 -11.38
CA ASP A 311 -17.28 -9.79 -11.59
C ASP A 311 -18.62 -10.54 -11.57
N GLN A 312 -19.26 -10.59 -10.41
CA GLN A 312 -20.56 -11.22 -10.21
C GLN A 312 -21.73 -10.23 -10.34
N ARG A 313 -21.51 -9.02 -10.89
CA ARG A 313 -22.54 -7.95 -10.93
C ARG A 313 -23.84 -8.40 -11.60
N ALA A 314 -23.75 -9.18 -12.67
CA ALA A 314 -24.93 -9.69 -13.38
C ALA A 314 -25.73 -10.71 -12.55
N GLU A 315 -25.05 -11.56 -11.78
CA GLU A 315 -25.65 -12.61 -10.96
C GLU A 315 -26.34 -12.04 -9.71
N HIS A 316 -25.71 -11.07 -9.03
CA HIS A 316 -26.32 -10.41 -7.87
C HIS A 316 -27.60 -9.65 -8.24
N TRP A 317 -27.59 -8.93 -9.37
CA TRP A 317 -28.79 -8.30 -9.92
C TRP A 317 -29.91 -9.32 -10.19
N ALA A 318 -29.58 -10.48 -10.75
CA ALA A 318 -30.56 -11.53 -11.04
C ALA A 318 -31.16 -12.15 -9.77
N GLN A 319 -30.41 -12.21 -8.66
CA GLN A 319 -30.91 -12.72 -7.38
C GLN A 319 -31.87 -11.75 -6.67
N THR A 320 -31.65 -10.43 -6.78
CA THR A 320 -32.56 -9.42 -6.20
C THR A 320 -33.95 -9.37 -6.87
N LEU A 321 -34.13 -10.04 -8.01
CA LEU A 321 -35.40 -10.14 -8.73
C LEU A 321 -36.18 -11.44 -8.44
N ARG A 322 -35.64 -12.35 -7.61
CA ARG A 322 -36.33 -13.57 -7.15
C ARG A 322 -36.95 -13.38 -5.78
#